data_AF-A0A7S0W7F1-F1
#
_entry.id   AF-A0A7S0W7F1-F1
#
_cell.length_a   1.000
_cell.length_b   1.000
_cell.length_c   1.000
_cell.angle_alpha   90.00
_cell.angle_beta   90.00
_cell.angle_gamma   90.00
#
_symmetry.space_group_name_H-M   'P 1'
#
loop_
_entity.id
_entity.type
_entity.pdbx_description
1 polymer ?
#
loop_
_entity_poly.entity_id
_entity_poly.type
_entity_poly.pdbx_seq_one_letter_code
_entity_poly.pdbx_strand_id
1 'polypeptide(L)'
;EDKKDGAEDAPPPEPAMKTVTRQEKLAVEQKKFLGMSPPEMAAKKQEEFDMALQDRVVTETNEARNALEEYVYNTRDALESRYKEFVGEGPREALMKRLGEAEDWIYGDGEDAQKGVYVERLEALRAEGGPIEALYREWEAIPEAVEALKGAVEGWKALAASADKAYEHVSAEDREKVKKECSDAMDWAKGVVLFGMKAHDKSKPYEHSSEAVRQRRADVDAACGPLMNAPKPKP
;
A
#
# COMPACT_ATOMS: atom_id res chain seq x y z
N GLU A 1 -70.90 57.89 -90.50
CA GLU A 1 -70.87 58.65 -89.23
C GLU A 1 -70.44 57.68 -88.15
N ASP A 2 -69.60 57.96 -87.17
CA ASP A 2 -68.54 58.94 -86.92
C ASP A 2 -67.71 58.29 -85.76
N LYS A 3 -66.56 58.88 -85.43
CA LYS A 3 -65.52 58.52 -84.43
C LYS A 3 -66.05 57.96 -83.07
N LYS A 4 -65.27 57.26 -82.24
CA LYS A 4 -64.06 57.80 -81.56
C LYS A 4 -63.36 56.76 -80.65
N ASP A 5 -62.07 56.99 -80.49
CA ASP A 5 -61.01 56.30 -79.77
C ASP A 5 -61.22 56.03 -78.27
N GLY A 6 -60.43 55.08 -77.73
CA GLY A 6 -60.24 54.86 -76.29
C GLY A 6 -58.97 54.08 -75.93
N ALA A 7 -57.84 54.79 -75.87
CA ALA A 7 -56.64 54.65 -75.03
C ALA A 7 -56.09 53.26 -74.59
N GLU A 8 -54.84 52.99 -75.00
CA GLU A 8 -53.90 52.06 -74.35
C GLU A 8 -53.18 52.75 -73.18
N ASP A 9 -53.01 52.04 -72.05
CA ASP A 9 -52.06 52.36 -70.97
C ASP A 9 -51.28 51.07 -70.61
N ALA A 10 -49.97 51.17 -70.49
CA ALA A 10 -49.03 50.04 -70.46
C ALA A 10 -48.90 49.40 -69.06
N PRO A 11 -48.58 48.08 -68.95
CA PRO A 11 -48.58 47.39 -67.66
C PRO A 11 -47.31 47.66 -66.81
N PRO A 12 -47.40 47.56 -65.48
CA PRO A 12 -46.32 47.90 -64.54
C PRO A 12 -45.28 46.77 -64.38
N PRO A 13 -44.05 47.06 -63.89
CA PRO A 13 -42.92 46.14 -63.94
C PRO A 13 -43.01 45.04 -62.88
N GLU A 14 -42.67 43.81 -63.27
CA GLU A 14 -42.78 42.62 -62.42
C GLU A 14 -41.75 42.61 -61.26
N PRO A 15 -42.16 42.19 -60.04
CA PRO A 15 -41.28 42.14 -58.88
C PRO A 15 -40.29 40.97 -58.95
N ALA A 16 -39.01 41.27 -58.68
CA ALA A 16 -37.94 40.27 -58.63
C ALA A 16 -38.19 39.20 -57.56
N MET A 17 -38.29 37.94 -58.00
CA MET A 17 -38.52 36.79 -57.11
C MET A 17 -37.31 36.56 -56.20
N LYS A 18 -37.53 36.56 -54.87
CA LYS A 18 -36.53 36.17 -53.88
C LYS A 18 -36.43 34.65 -53.82
N THR A 19 -35.25 34.10 -54.10
CA THR A 19 -34.97 32.66 -54.01
C THR A 19 -35.05 32.20 -52.55
N VAL A 20 -36.03 31.35 -52.22
CA VAL A 20 -36.17 30.72 -50.91
C VAL A 20 -35.41 29.40 -50.92
N THR A 21 -34.29 29.34 -50.22
CA THR A 21 -33.50 28.10 -50.08
C THR A 21 -34.08 27.24 -48.95
N ARG A 22 -34.69 26.10 -49.31
CA ARG A 22 -35.17 25.09 -48.37
C ARG A 22 -34.07 24.06 -48.12
N GLN A 23 -33.62 23.93 -46.88
CA GLN A 23 -32.70 22.86 -46.46
C GLN A 23 -33.49 21.72 -45.83
N GLU A 24 -33.35 20.51 -46.37
CA GLU A 24 -33.94 19.30 -45.81
C GLU A 24 -32.84 18.40 -45.25
N LYS A 25 -33.07 17.86 -44.05
CA LYS A 25 -32.20 16.81 -43.52
C LYS A 25 -32.47 15.52 -44.29
N LEU A 26 -31.56 15.20 -45.21
CA LEU A 26 -31.53 13.91 -45.87
C LEU A 26 -31.05 12.85 -44.88
N ALA A 27 -31.89 11.83 -44.65
CA ALA A 27 -31.45 10.63 -43.96
C ALA A 27 -30.53 9.85 -44.90
N VAL A 28 -29.22 9.96 -44.66
CA VAL A 28 -28.20 9.25 -45.44
C VAL A 28 -27.98 7.89 -44.78
N GLU A 29 -28.52 6.83 -45.39
CA GLU A 29 -28.20 5.45 -45.01
C GLU A 29 -26.95 5.00 -45.75
N GLN A 30 -25.85 4.86 -45.00
CA GLN A 30 -24.59 4.37 -45.55
C GLN A 30 -24.62 2.84 -45.57
N LYS A 31 -24.83 2.24 -46.76
CA LYS A 31 -24.64 0.80 -46.96
C LYS A 31 -23.15 0.48 -46.88
N LYS A 32 -22.66 0.10 -45.70
CA LYS A 32 -21.27 -0.36 -45.52
C LYS A 32 -21.06 -1.66 -46.28
N PHE A 33 -20.21 -1.61 -47.30
CA PHE A 33 -19.77 -2.80 -48.07
C PHE A 33 -18.59 -3.52 -47.43
N LEU A 34 -17.87 -2.86 -46.49
CA LEU A 34 -16.70 -3.39 -45.79
C LEU A 34 -16.82 -3.03 -44.30
N GLY A 35 -16.91 -4.05 -43.45
CA GLY A 35 -17.00 -3.93 -41.99
C GLY A 35 -18.23 -4.61 -41.39
N MET A 36 -18.13 -5.02 -40.12
CA MET A 36 -19.23 -5.65 -39.37
C MET A 36 -20.35 -4.63 -39.07
N SER A 37 -21.58 -5.12 -39.08
CA SER A 37 -22.74 -4.37 -38.58
C SER A 37 -22.62 -4.12 -37.07
N PRO A 38 -23.32 -3.12 -36.51
CA PRO A 38 -23.34 -2.90 -35.06
C PRO A 38 -23.67 -4.14 -34.21
N PRO A 39 -24.66 -5.00 -34.54
CA PRO A 39 -24.93 -6.21 -33.77
C PRO A 39 -23.81 -7.27 -33.89
N GLU A 40 -23.23 -7.45 -35.08
CA GLU A 40 -22.09 -8.38 -35.25
C GLU A 40 -20.87 -7.89 -34.45
N MET A 41 -20.61 -6.59 -34.45
CA MET A 41 -19.52 -6.00 -33.68
C MET A 41 -19.74 -6.13 -32.17
N ALA A 42 -20.98 -6.00 -31.70
CA ALA A 42 -21.33 -6.24 -30.29
C ALA A 42 -21.13 -7.71 -29.89
N ALA A 43 -21.54 -8.65 -30.75
CA ALA A 43 -21.30 -10.08 -30.53
C ALA A 43 -19.81 -10.40 -30.45
N LYS A 44 -18.98 -9.85 -31.37
CA LYS A 44 -17.52 -10.03 -31.34
C LYS A 44 -16.86 -9.39 -30.13
N LYS A 45 -17.36 -8.26 -29.64
CA LYS A 45 -16.89 -7.68 -28.38
C LYS A 45 -17.21 -8.56 -27.18
N GLN A 46 -18.40 -9.16 -27.15
CA GLN A 46 -18.77 -10.08 -26.06
C GLN A 46 -17.88 -11.33 -26.07
N GLU A 47 -17.65 -11.93 -27.24
CA GLU A 47 -16.71 -13.05 -27.37
C GLU A 47 -15.31 -12.69 -26.84
N GLU A 48 -14.80 -11.49 -27.17
CA GLU A 48 -13.52 -10.99 -26.65
C GLU A 48 -13.54 -10.80 -25.12
N PHE A 49 -14.62 -10.25 -24.56
CA PHE A 49 -14.75 -10.10 -23.12
C PHE A 49 -14.79 -11.46 -22.39
N ASP A 50 -15.47 -12.45 -22.97
CA ASP A 50 -15.55 -13.79 -22.40
C ASP A 50 -14.18 -14.48 -22.43
N MET A 51 -13.45 -14.37 -23.54
CA MET A 51 -12.06 -14.88 -23.64
C MET A 51 -11.13 -14.18 -22.66
N ALA A 52 -11.17 -12.84 -22.59
CA ALA A 52 -10.36 -12.07 -21.66
C ALA A 52 -10.68 -12.39 -20.18
N LEU A 53 -11.95 -12.67 -19.86
CA LEU A 53 -12.35 -13.10 -18.53
C LEU A 53 -11.82 -14.50 -18.21
N GLN A 54 -11.87 -15.43 -19.15
CA GLN A 54 -11.29 -16.77 -18.98
C GLN A 54 -9.78 -16.70 -18.73
N ASP A 55 -9.04 -15.94 -19.56
CA ASP A 55 -7.60 -15.72 -19.39
C ASP A 55 -7.28 -15.14 -18.00
N ARG A 56 -8.09 -14.18 -17.56
CA ARG A 56 -7.95 -13.58 -16.23
C ARG A 56 -8.19 -14.60 -15.12
N VAL A 57 -9.26 -15.40 -15.21
CA VAL A 57 -9.56 -16.42 -14.19
C VAL A 57 -8.44 -17.45 -14.10
N VAL A 58 -7.91 -17.91 -15.24
CA VAL A 58 -6.78 -18.84 -15.28
C VAL A 58 -5.53 -18.20 -14.66
N THR A 59 -5.21 -16.97 -15.04
CA THR A 59 -4.05 -16.24 -14.50
C THR A 59 -4.16 -16.07 -12.98
N GLU A 60 -5.27 -15.54 -12.48
CA GLU A 60 -5.46 -15.32 -11.05
C GLU A 60 -5.51 -16.63 -10.25
N THR A 61 -5.97 -17.73 -10.85
CA THR A 61 -5.95 -19.05 -10.21
C THR A 61 -4.53 -19.59 -10.10
N ASN A 62 -3.73 -19.48 -11.18
CA ASN A 62 -2.33 -19.86 -11.17
C ASN A 62 -1.50 -19.02 -10.19
N GLU A 63 -1.76 -17.72 -10.11
CA GLU A 63 -1.13 -16.84 -9.12
C GLU A 63 -1.47 -17.27 -7.68
N ALA A 64 -2.72 -17.63 -7.40
CA ALA A 64 -3.12 -18.12 -6.08
C ALA A 64 -2.46 -19.45 -5.73
N ARG A 65 -2.35 -20.37 -6.69
CA ARG A 65 -1.59 -21.63 -6.53
C ARG A 65 -0.12 -21.36 -6.23
N ASN A 66 0.53 -20.52 -7.04
CA ASN A 66 1.94 -20.17 -6.86
C ASN A 66 2.19 -19.48 -5.52
N ALA A 67 1.27 -18.61 -5.07
CA ALA A 67 1.38 -17.97 -3.76
C ALA A 67 1.31 -18.97 -2.61
N LEU A 68 0.47 -20.01 -2.72
CA LEU A 68 0.43 -21.10 -1.74
C LEU A 68 1.73 -21.93 -1.77
N GLU A 69 2.19 -22.30 -2.96
CA GLU A 69 3.42 -23.08 -3.16
C GLU A 69 4.65 -22.35 -2.61
N GLU A 70 4.80 -21.06 -2.95
CA GLU A 70 5.86 -20.20 -2.44
C GLU A 70 5.80 -20.09 -0.92
N TYR A 71 4.60 -19.87 -0.35
CA TYR A 71 4.44 -19.79 1.09
C TYR A 71 4.84 -21.09 1.78
N VAL A 72 4.45 -22.24 1.23
CA VAL A 72 4.81 -23.56 1.76
C VAL A 72 6.32 -23.73 1.77
N TYR A 73 6.97 -23.48 0.63
CA TYR A 73 8.43 -23.61 0.51
C TYR A 73 9.18 -22.67 1.47
N ASN A 74 8.87 -21.38 1.42
CA ASN A 74 9.55 -20.36 2.22
C ASN A 74 9.34 -20.57 3.72
N THR A 75 8.14 -21.00 4.14
CA THR A 75 7.83 -21.20 5.55
C THR A 75 8.47 -22.46 6.09
N ARG A 76 8.56 -23.55 5.31
CA ARG A 76 9.29 -24.77 5.71
C ARG A 76 10.76 -24.45 5.98
N ASP A 77 11.43 -23.79 5.03
CA ASP A 77 12.81 -23.33 5.20
C ASP A 77 12.96 -22.43 6.44
N ALA A 78 12.03 -21.49 6.64
CA ALA A 78 12.07 -20.58 7.76
C ALA A 78 11.93 -21.29 9.12
N LEU A 79 11.03 -22.27 9.24
CA LEU A 79 10.79 -23.03 10.47
C LEU A 79 11.98 -23.89 10.88
N GLU A 80 12.79 -24.34 9.92
CA GLU A 80 14.02 -25.08 10.17
C GLU A 80 15.22 -24.16 10.45
N SER A 81 15.14 -22.89 10.01
CA SER A 81 16.21 -21.89 10.14
C SER A 81 15.82 -20.76 11.11
N ARG A 82 15.47 -19.59 10.56
CA ARG A 82 15.31 -18.30 11.27
C ARG A 82 14.15 -18.27 12.26
N TYR A 83 13.09 -19.06 12.05
CA TYR A 83 11.93 -19.13 12.94
C TYR A 83 12.07 -20.19 14.03
N LYS A 84 13.10 -21.05 13.99
CA LYS A 84 13.25 -22.20 14.88
C LYS A 84 13.19 -21.86 16.37
N GLU A 85 13.68 -20.68 16.75
CA GLU A 85 13.69 -20.21 18.14
C GLU A 85 12.40 -19.45 18.54
N PHE A 86 11.56 -19.09 17.57
CA PHE A 86 10.34 -18.30 17.75
C PHE A 86 9.08 -19.16 17.87
N VAL A 87 9.23 -20.48 17.86
CA VAL A 87 8.14 -21.43 17.98
C VAL A 87 8.60 -22.64 18.79
N GLY A 88 7.73 -23.15 19.67
CA GLY A 88 7.99 -24.38 20.40
C GLY A 88 8.01 -25.61 19.48
N GLU A 89 8.66 -26.69 19.90
CA GLU A 89 8.83 -27.90 19.09
C GLU A 89 7.49 -28.52 18.62
N GLY A 90 6.52 -28.69 19.53
CA GLY A 90 5.21 -29.27 19.18
C GLY A 90 4.45 -28.44 18.12
N PRO A 91 4.21 -27.13 18.35
CA PRO A 91 3.59 -26.26 17.35
C PRO A 91 4.36 -26.19 16.02
N ARG A 92 5.71 -26.21 16.07
CA ARG A 92 6.56 -26.22 14.87
C ARG A 92 6.33 -27.49 14.05
N GLU A 93 6.37 -28.66 14.69
CA GLU A 93 6.13 -29.95 14.02
C GLU A 93 4.72 -30.04 13.43
N ALA A 94 3.72 -29.54 14.16
CA ALA A 94 2.33 -29.50 13.67
C ALA A 94 2.20 -28.63 12.41
N LEU A 95 2.82 -27.44 12.40
CA LEU A 95 2.82 -26.57 11.23
C LEU A 95 3.64 -27.17 10.08
N MET A 96 4.82 -27.75 10.34
CA MET A 96 5.60 -28.46 9.32
C MET A 96 4.81 -29.59 8.65
N LYS A 97 4.05 -30.36 9.44
CA LYS A 97 3.16 -31.41 8.91
C LYS A 97 2.07 -30.82 8.01
N ARG A 98 1.40 -29.75 8.44
CA ARG A 98 0.37 -29.07 7.64
C ARG A 98 0.92 -28.47 6.35
N LEU A 99 2.14 -27.94 6.38
CA LEU A 99 2.83 -27.45 5.18
C LEU A 99 3.13 -28.59 4.21
N GLY A 100 3.57 -29.75 4.70
CA GLY A 100 3.74 -30.96 3.88
C GLY A 100 2.42 -31.48 3.29
N GLU A 101 1.35 -31.52 4.09
CA GLU A 101 0.01 -31.89 3.60
C GLU A 101 -0.52 -30.91 2.54
N ALA A 102 -0.18 -29.62 2.64
CA ALA A 102 -0.52 -28.63 1.64
C ALA A 102 0.29 -28.81 0.35
N GLU A 103 1.58 -29.14 0.44
CA GLU A 103 2.43 -29.47 -0.71
C GLU A 103 1.92 -30.68 -1.47
N ASP A 104 1.68 -31.79 -0.76
CA ASP A 104 1.12 -33.03 -1.34
C ASP A 104 -0.23 -32.76 -2.01
N TRP A 105 -1.05 -31.87 -1.43
CA TRP A 105 -2.33 -31.47 -1.99
C TRP A 105 -2.18 -30.66 -3.29
N ILE A 106 -1.24 -29.70 -3.37
CA ILE A 106 -1.02 -28.88 -4.58
C ILE A 106 -0.71 -29.74 -5.80
N TYR A 107 0.02 -30.85 -5.62
CA TYR A 107 0.40 -31.77 -6.69
C TYR A 107 -0.52 -33.00 -6.81
N GLY A 108 -1.62 -33.03 -6.06
CA GLY A 108 -2.62 -34.10 -6.07
C GLY A 108 -4.02 -33.55 -6.28
N ASP A 109 -4.88 -33.68 -5.26
CA ASP A 109 -6.29 -33.26 -5.30
C ASP A 109 -6.50 -31.76 -5.60
N GLY A 110 -5.45 -30.96 -5.42
CA GLY A 110 -5.47 -29.51 -5.60
C GLY A 110 -5.15 -29.03 -7.00
N GLU A 111 -4.63 -29.88 -7.91
CA GLU A 111 -4.07 -29.45 -9.20
C GLU A 111 -5.03 -28.54 -10.01
N ASP A 112 -6.30 -28.94 -10.10
CA ASP A 112 -7.37 -28.21 -10.82
C ASP A 112 -8.34 -27.47 -9.88
N ALA A 113 -7.91 -27.15 -8.65
CA ALA A 113 -8.77 -26.47 -7.69
C ALA A 113 -9.14 -25.03 -8.12
N GLN A 114 -10.29 -24.56 -7.67
CA GLN A 114 -10.69 -23.17 -7.89
C GLN A 114 -9.82 -22.21 -7.07
N LYS A 115 -9.57 -21.01 -7.59
CA LYS A 115 -8.84 -19.91 -6.92
C LYS A 115 -9.16 -19.78 -5.42
N GLY A 116 -10.44 -19.80 -5.06
CA GLY A 116 -10.89 -19.63 -3.66
C GLY A 116 -10.31 -20.69 -2.72
N VAL A 117 -10.17 -21.93 -3.18
CA VAL A 117 -9.64 -23.04 -2.37
C VAL A 117 -8.16 -22.86 -2.08
N TYR A 118 -7.37 -22.39 -3.06
CA TYR A 118 -5.96 -22.05 -2.86
C TYR A 118 -5.80 -20.93 -1.83
N VAL A 119 -6.63 -19.88 -1.93
CA VAL A 119 -6.62 -18.75 -0.99
C VAL A 119 -7.00 -19.19 0.41
N GLU A 120 -8.07 -19.96 0.58
CA GLU A 120 -8.49 -20.45 1.90
C GLU A 120 -7.41 -21.29 2.59
N ARG A 121 -6.74 -22.19 1.84
CA ARG A 121 -5.63 -22.99 2.37
C ARG A 121 -4.44 -22.12 2.76
N LEU A 122 -4.08 -21.15 1.94
CA LEU A 122 -3.00 -20.21 2.24
C LEU A 122 -3.30 -19.41 3.51
N GLU A 123 -4.52 -18.89 3.65
CA GLU A 123 -4.93 -18.13 4.83
C GLU A 123 -4.96 -19.00 6.10
N ALA A 124 -5.37 -20.26 6.00
CA ALA A 124 -5.31 -21.21 7.11
C ALA A 124 -3.87 -21.43 7.61
N LEU A 125 -2.91 -21.60 6.69
CA LEU A 125 -1.51 -21.75 7.06
C LEU A 125 -0.92 -20.44 7.63
N ARG A 126 -1.29 -19.28 7.05
CA ARG A 126 -0.88 -17.96 7.54
C ARG A 126 -1.42 -17.64 8.93
N ALA A 127 -2.61 -18.12 9.27
CA ALA A 127 -3.16 -17.94 10.61
C ALA A 127 -2.25 -18.55 11.70
N GLU A 128 -1.48 -19.57 11.35
CA GLU A 128 -0.56 -20.24 12.26
C GLU A 128 0.89 -19.76 12.13
N GLY A 129 1.38 -19.57 10.90
CA GLY A 129 2.75 -19.10 10.65
C GLY A 129 2.93 -17.60 10.90
N GLY A 130 1.86 -16.81 10.70
CA GLY A 130 1.87 -15.35 10.85
C GLY A 130 2.31 -14.87 12.25
N PRO A 131 1.79 -15.43 13.35
CA PRO A 131 2.27 -15.11 14.69
C PRO A 131 3.77 -15.38 14.89
N ILE A 132 4.31 -16.46 14.32
CA ILE A 132 5.73 -16.82 14.42
C ILE A 132 6.60 -15.80 13.66
N GLU A 133 6.18 -15.47 12.43
CA GLU A 133 6.83 -14.45 11.62
C GLU A 133 6.78 -13.07 12.29
N ALA A 134 5.66 -12.72 12.94
CA ALA A 134 5.54 -11.47 13.67
C ALA A 134 6.53 -11.38 14.83
N LEU A 135 6.72 -12.47 15.59
CA LEU A 135 7.72 -12.53 16.65
C LEU A 135 9.14 -12.36 16.11
N TYR A 136 9.46 -13.03 14.99
CA TYR A 136 10.76 -12.89 14.32
C TYR A 136 11.02 -11.45 13.86
N ARG A 137 10.08 -10.85 13.12
CA ARG A 137 10.19 -9.47 12.62
C ARG A 137 10.37 -8.49 13.76
N GLU A 138 9.63 -8.68 14.84
CA GLU A 138 9.73 -7.85 16.04
C GLU A 138 11.11 -7.96 16.69
N TRP A 139 11.66 -9.17 16.75
CA TRP A 139 13.00 -9.41 17.26
C TRP A 139 14.09 -8.72 16.46
N GLU A 140 13.95 -8.64 15.14
CA GLU A 140 14.86 -7.89 14.28
C GLU A 140 14.68 -6.37 14.39
N ALA A 141 13.44 -5.92 14.60
CA ALA A 141 13.10 -4.49 14.67
C ALA A 141 13.55 -3.82 15.98
N ILE A 142 13.64 -4.55 17.10
CA ILE A 142 14.02 -3.97 18.40
C ILE A 142 15.44 -3.36 18.37
N PRO A 143 16.51 -4.07 17.93
CA PRO A 143 17.84 -3.49 17.85
C PRO A 143 17.91 -2.27 16.93
N GLU A 144 17.21 -2.29 15.80
CA GLU A 144 17.12 -1.16 14.88
C GLU A 144 16.49 0.06 15.56
N ALA A 145 15.37 -0.14 16.27
CA ALA A 145 14.73 0.92 17.03
C ALA A 145 15.64 1.48 18.13
N VAL A 146 16.43 0.64 18.80
CA VAL A 146 17.40 1.07 19.82
C VAL A 146 18.53 1.90 19.21
N GLU A 147 19.07 1.53 18.04
CA GLU A 147 20.07 2.35 17.35
C GLU A 147 19.49 3.70 16.90
N ALA A 148 18.22 3.73 16.45
CA ALA A 148 17.54 4.97 16.13
C ALA A 148 17.34 5.89 17.36
N LEU A 149 16.97 5.32 18.51
CA LEU A 149 16.91 6.03 19.79
C LEU A 149 18.29 6.58 20.19
N LYS A 150 19.33 5.77 20.06
CA LYS A 150 20.71 6.17 20.35
C LYS A 150 21.16 7.34 19.49
N GLY A 151 20.86 7.32 18.19
CA GLY A 151 21.15 8.45 17.29
C GLY A 151 20.47 9.75 17.73
N ALA A 152 19.20 9.69 18.13
CA ALA A 152 18.49 10.85 18.67
C ALA A 152 19.13 11.37 19.97
N VAL A 153 19.44 10.47 20.91
CA VAL A 153 20.13 10.79 22.16
C VAL A 153 21.50 11.45 21.92
N GLU A 154 22.30 10.92 21.01
CA GLU A 154 23.61 11.50 20.67
C GLU A 154 23.47 12.90 20.08
N GLY A 155 22.45 13.12 19.23
CA GLY A 155 22.09 14.44 18.72
C GLY A 155 21.75 15.43 19.83
N TRP A 156 20.88 15.06 20.77
CA TRP A 156 20.50 15.91 21.90
C TRP A 156 21.66 16.19 22.85
N LYS A 157 22.51 15.20 23.14
CA LYS A 157 23.73 15.39 23.93
C LYS A 157 24.70 16.36 23.25
N ALA A 158 24.88 16.25 21.94
CA ALA A 158 25.72 17.17 21.18
C ALA A 158 25.17 18.60 21.22
N LEU A 159 23.86 18.79 21.07
CA LEU A 159 23.22 20.10 21.22
C LEU A 159 23.37 20.67 22.63
N ALA A 160 23.17 19.86 23.68
CA ALA A 160 23.35 20.28 25.07
C ALA A 160 24.82 20.66 25.39
N ALA A 161 25.78 20.09 24.66
CA ALA A 161 27.20 20.44 24.76
C ALA A 161 27.63 21.58 23.79
N SER A 162 26.75 22.01 22.89
CA SER A 162 27.08 23.00 21.87
C SER A 162 27.28 24.39 22.46
N ALA A 163 28.32 25.08 21.97
CA ALA A 163 28.67 26.47 22.26
C ALA A 163 28.22 27.43 21.14
N ASP A 164 27.32 27.01 20.26
CA ASP A 164 26.78 27.86 19.20
C ASP A 164 25.95 29.03 19.79
N LYS A 165 26.11 30.22 19.21
CA LYS A 165 25.36 31.46 19.52
C LYS A 165 23.83 31.29 19.42
N ALA A 166 23.38 30.29 18.65
CA ALA A 166 21.97 29.91 18.63
C ALA A 166 21.47 29.48 20.04
N TYR A 167 22.30 28.79 20.84
CA TYR A 167 21.92 28.14 22.10
C TYR A 167 22.53 28.77 23.36
N GLU A 168 23.23 29.90 23.28
CA GLU A 168 23.82 30.60 24.45
C GLU A 168 22.79 30.98 25.53
N HIS A 169 21.54 31.16 25.14
CA HIS A 169 20.43 31.52 26.03
C HIS A 169 19.86 30.33 26.81
N VAL A 170 20.23 29.09 26.45
CA VAL A 170 19.78 27.87 27.15
C VAL A 170 20.53 27.76 28.47
N SER A 171 19.78 27.66 29.57
CA SER A 171 20.33 27.63 30.92
C SER A 171 21.17 26.36 31.16
N ALA A 172 22.12 26.44 32.11
CA ALA A 172 22.88 25.26 32.53
C ALA A 172 21.96 24.18 33.12
N GLU A 173 20.88 24.59 33.81
CA GLU A 173 19.88 23.68 34.36
C GLU A 173 19.16 22.88 33.27
N ASP A 174 18.73 23.54 32.19
CA ASP A 174 18.02 22.88 31.08
C ASP A 174 18.95 21.95 30.29
N ARG A 175 20.23 22.33 30.13
CA ARG A 175 21.26 21.45 29.54
C ARG A 175 21.49 20.19 30.39
N GLU A 176 21.51 20.32 31.70
CA GLU A 176 21.62 19.16 32.60
C GLU A 176 20.36 18.29 32.58
N LYS A 177 19.16 18.87 32.49
CA LYS A 177 17.91 18.10 32.29
C LYS A 177 17.96 17.27 31.00
N VAL A 178 18.40 17.86 29.89
CA VAL A 178 18.57 17.15 28.60
C VAL A 178 19.57 16.01 28.73
N LYS A 179 20.75 16.26 29.32
CA LYS A 179 21.77 15.22 29.53
C LYS A 179 21.25 14.07 30.39
N LYS A 180 20.50 14.38 31.45
CA LYS A 180 19.90 13.39 32.34
C LYS A 180 18.88 12.53 31.58
N GLU A 181 17.91 13.14 30.90
CA GLU A 181 16.91 12.40 30.12
C GLU A 181 17.57 11.48 29.08
N CYS A 182 18.61 12.00 28.41
CA CYS A 182 19.41 11.23 27.46
C CYS A 182 20.21 10.08 28.11
N SER A 183 20.62 10.20 29.37
CA SER A 183 21.26 9.10 30.11
C SER A 183 20.22 8.06 30.49
N ASP A 184 19.13 8.48 31.11
CA ASP A 184 18.05 7.62 31.60
C ASP A 184 17.45 6.80 30.44
N ALA A 185 17.26 7.41 29.26
CA ALA A 185 16.80 6.71 28.06
C ALA A 185 17.78 5.64 27.55
N MET A 186 19.09 5.91 27.59
CA MET A 186 20.11 4.95 27.15
C MET A 186 20.31 3.82 28.16
N ASP A 187 20.22 4.13 29.45
CA ASP A 187 20.32 3.14 30.53
C ASP A 187 19.11 2.20 30.50
N TRP A 188 17.91 2.73 30.25
CA TRP A 188 16.73 1.92 29.97
C TRP A 188 16.90 1.05 28.71
N ALA A 189 17.32 1.63 27.58
CA ALA A 189 17.49 0.87 26.35
C ALA A 189 18.49 -0.28 26.49
N LYS A 190 19.62 -0.06 27.17
CA LYS A 190 20.64 -1.10 27.38
C LYS A 190 20.24 -2.10 28.46
N GLY A 191 19.84 -1.60 29.63
CA GLY A 191 19.65 -2.39 30.84
C GLY A 191 18.30 -3.08 30.93
N VAL A 192 17.26 -2.52 30.30
CA VAL A 192 15.91 -3.09 30.30
C VAL A 192 15.63 -3.74 28.96
N VAL A 193 15.71 -2.99 27.85
CA VAL A 193 15.31 -3.50 26.54
C VAL A 193 16.26 -4.58 26.04
N LEU A 194 17.54 -4.25 25.80
CA LEU A 194 18.49 -5.20 25.19
C LEU A 194 18.86 -6.34 26.14
N PHE A 195 19.05 -6.07 27.43
CA PHE A 195 19.37 -7.12 28.40
C PHE A 195 18.17 -8.04 28.66
N GLY A 196 16.96 -7.48 28.82
CA GLY A 196 15.74 -8.28 28.96
C GLY A 196 15.49 -9.14 27.72
N MET A 197 15.69 -8.59 26.53
CA MET A 197 15.54 -9.29 25.26
C MET A 197 16.50 -10.49 25.19
N LYS A 198 17.76 -10.38 25.62
CA LYS A 198 18.69 -11.52 25.64
C LYS A 198 18.21 -12.71 26.49
N ALA A 199 17.46 -12.44 27.56
CA ALA A 199 16.94 -13.47 28.45
C ALA A 199 15.51 -13.91 28.10
N HIS A 200 14.86 -13.24 27.14
CA HIS A 200 13.47 -13.46 26.82
C HIS A 200 13.26 -14.72 25.98
N ASP A 201 12.13 -15.39 26.24
CA ASP A 201 11.66 -16.51 25.44
C ASP A 201 11.12 -16.00 24.11
N LYS A 202 11.91 -16.19 23.04
CA LYS A 202 11.59 -15.75 21.67
C LYS A 202 10.26 -16.29 21.14
N SER A 203 9.72 -17.37 21.71
CA SER A 203 8.40 -17.89 21.34
C SER A 203 7.22 -17.09 21.90
N LYS A 204 7.49 -16.03 22.67
CA LYS A 204 6.48 -15.18 23.28
C LYS A 204 6.67 -13.71 22.89
N PRO A 205 5.59 -12.92 22.81
CA PRO A 205 5.70 -11.48 22.65
C PRO A 205 6.57 -10.85 23.73
N TYR A 206 7.45 -9.93 23.33
CA TYR A 206 8.30 -9.18 24.25
C TYR A 206 7.62 -7.85 24.61
N GLU A 207 7.57 -7.51 25.90
CA GLU A 207 6.86 -6.32 26.39
C GLU A 207 7.51 -5.02 25.91
N HIS A 208 8.84 -4.99 25.81
CA HIS A 208 9.59 -3.84 25.29
C HIS A 208 9.78 -3.96 23.78
N SER A 209 8.67 -3.88 23.07
CA SER A 209 8.62 -3.92 21.60
C SER A 209 9.41 -2.76 20.96
N SER A 210 9.76 -2.93 19.69
CA SER A 210 10.26 -1.91 18.77
C SER A 210 9.40 -0.65 18.82
N GLU A 211 8.08 -0.80 18.95
CA GLU A 211 7.16 0.33 19.10
C GLU A 211 7.31 1.04 20.45
N ALA A 212 7.47 0.31 21.55
CA ALA A 212 7.76 0.92 22.85
C ALA A 212 9.10 1.69 22.83
N VAL A 213 10.10 1.20 22.10
CA VAL A 213 11.38 1.89 21.91
C VAL A 213 11.22 3.15 21.06
N ARG A 214 10.42 3.09 19.98
CA ARG A 214 10.10 4.27 19.15
C ARG A 214 9.33 5.32 19.95
N GLN A 215 8.39 4.90 20.79
CA GLN A 215 7.69 5.80 21.70
C GLN A 215 8.66 6.45 22.69
N ARG A 216 9.57 5.68 23.30
CA ARG A 216 10.59 6.25 24.19
C ARG A 216 11.46 7.28 23.50
N ARG A 217 11.81 7.08 22.23
CA ARG A 217 12.51 8.09 21.42
C ARG A 217 11.66 9.35 21.25
N ALA A 218 10.38 9.22 20.89
CA ALA A 218 9.49 10.36 20.76
C ALA A 218 9.36 11.15 22.08
N ASP A 219 9.35 10.45 23.22
CA ASP A 219 9.33 11.07 24.55
C ASP A 219 10.62 11.87 24.83
N VAL A 220 11.79 11.32 24.46
CA VAL A 220 13.07 12.03 24.56
C VAL A 220 13.06 13.29 23.68
N ASP A 221 12.59 13.19 22.44
CA ASP A 221 12.48 14.32 21.53
C ASP A 221 11.53 15.40 22.08
N ALA A 222 10.39 14.99 22.64
CA ALA A 222 9.40 15.88 23.25
C ALA A 222 9.89 16.53 24.55
N ALA A 223 10.73 15.85 25.33
CA ALA A 223 11.32 16.39 26.55
C ALA A 223 12.48 17.35 26.24
N CYS A 224 13.36 17.00 25.29
CA CYS A 224 14.56 17.78 24.98
C CYS A 224 14.26 18.98 24.07
N GLY A 225 13.30 18.85 23.15
CA GLY A 225 12.96 19.85 22.16
C GLY A 225 12.61 21.22 22.75
N PRO A 226 11.66 21.33 23.69
CA PRO A 226 11.29 22.60 24.31
C PRO A 226 12.42 23.23 25.14
N LEU A 227 13.26 22.41 25.76
CA LEU A 227 14.38 22.87 26.59
C LEU A 227 15.49 23.51 25.74
N MET A 228 15.82 22.90 24.60
CA MET A 228 16.89 23.39 23.73
C MET A 228 16.45 24.48 22.76
N ASN A 229 15.15 24.55 22.42
CA ASN A 229 14.59 25.49 21.44
C ASN A 229 13.74 26.60 22.08
N ALA A 230 13.89 26.84 23.38
CA ALA A 230 13.21 27.94 24.05
C ALA A 230 13.51 29.28 23.34
N PRO A 231 12.55 30.20 23.19
CA PRO A 231 12.82 31.48 22.54
C PRO A 231 13.78 32.33 23.39
N LYS A 232 14.68 33.06 22.72
CA LYS A 232 15.58 34.02 23.39
C LYS A 232 14.73 35.01 24.20
N PRO A 233 15.06 35.28 25.49
CA PRO A 233 14.35 36.28 26.27
C PRO A 233 14.40 37.64 25.55
N LYS A 234 13.27 38.35 25.53
CA LYS A 234 13.17 39.66 24.88
C LYS A 234 14.13 40.65 25.58
N PRO A 235 14.83 41.51 24.82
CA PRO A 235 15.76 42.50 25.36
C PRO A 235 15.07 43.52 26.28
#